data_AF-A0A6A6QPC3-F1
#
_entry.id   AF-A0A6A6QPC3-F1
#
_cell.length_a   1.000
_cell.length_b   1.000
_cell.length_c   1.000
_cell.angle_alpha   90.00
_cell.angle_beta   90.00
_cell.angle_gamma   90.00
#
_symmetry.space_group_name_H-M   'P 1'
#
loop_
_entity.id
_entity.type
_entity.pdbx_description
1 polymer ?
#
loop_
_entity_poly.entity_id
_entity_poly.type
_entity_poly.pdbx_seq_one_letter_code
_entity_poly.pdbx_strand_id
1 'polypeptide(L)' 'LKPQHFLDWANTQHTEHPDVTIAQHPLCVICLEEIEDAANIRGLGCLHPFHQECLDDWYSRWNEYCPLCHRPIIQSTKAM' A
#
# COMPACT_ATOMS: atom_id res chain seq x y z
N LEU A 1 15.14 2.08 8.02
CA LEU A 1 13.87 1.45 7.61
C LEU A 1 14.18 0.55 6.42
N LYS A 2 13.78 -0.73 6.45
CA LYS A 2 14.07 -1.64 5.33
C LYS A 2 13.19 -1.22 4.13
N PRO A 3 13.76 -1.10 2.92
CA PRO A 3 12.96 -0.86 1.72
C PRO A 3 11.97 -2.01 1.54
N GLN A 4 10.72 -1.70 1.21
CA GLN A 4 9.67 -2.68 0.94
C GLN A 4 9.35 -2.61 -0.55
N HIS A 5 9.79 -3.62 -1.29
CA HIS A 5 9.48 -3.75 -2.72
C HIS A 5 8.10 -4.40 -2.90
N PHE A 6 7.44 -4.08 -4.02
CA PHE A 6 6.09 -4.57 -4.31
C PHE A 6 6.01 -6.10 -4.30
N LEU A 7 6.94 -6.80 -4.97
CA LEU A 7 6.91 -8.25 -5.08
C LEU A 7 7.02 -8.95 -3.72
N ASP A 8 7.93 -8.48 -2.86
CA ASP A 8 8.12 -9.02 -1.51
C ASP A 8 6.87 -8.81 -0.64
N TRP A 9 6.25 -7.63 -0.75
CA TRP A 9 5.00 -7.33 -0.07
C TRP A 9 3.86 -8.21 -0.57
N ALA A 10 3.67 -8.33 -1.89
CA ALA A 10 2.60 -9.11 -2.50
C ALA A 10 2.67 -10.59 -2.09
N ASN A 11 3.86 -11.19 -2.08
CA ASN A 11 4.09 -12.56 -1.63
C ASN A 11 3.73 -12.77 -0.15
N THR A 12 4.05 -11.78 0.70
CA THR A 12 3.69 -11.80 2.12
C THR A 12 2.17 -11.78 2.27
N GLN A 13 1.49 -10.87 1.57
CA GLN A 13 0.03 -10.73 1.66
C GLN A 13 -0.73 -11.94 1.10
N HIS A 14 -0.24 -12.58 0.03
CA HIS A 14 -0.81 -13.82 -0.47
C HIS A 14 -0.72 -14.97 0.55
N THR A 15 0.31 -14.96 1.40
CA THR A 15 0.48 -15.96 2.47
C THR A 15 -0.47 -15.70 3.63
N GLU A 16 -0.66 -14.44 4.01
CA GLU A 16 -1.52 -14.02 5.14
C GLU A 16 -3.02 -13.99 4.78
N HIS A 17 -3.33 -13.69 3.52
CA HIS A 17 -4.69 -13.46 2.99
C HIS A 17 -4.89 -14.20 1.66
N PRO A 18 -4.93 -15.54 1.66
CA PRO A 18 -4.99 -16.35 0.43
C PRO A 18 -6.27 -16.11 -0.41
N ASP A 19 -7.34 -15.62 0.21
CA ASP A 19 -8.60 -15.29 -0.47
C ASP A 19 -8.57 -13.93 -1.19
N VAL A 20 -7.52 -13.12 -0.97
CA VAL A 20 -7.36 -11.80 -1.57
C VAL A 20 -6.39 -11.87 -2.74
N THR A 21 -6.89 -11.56 -3.94
CA THR A 21 -6.03 -11.44 -5.12
C THR A 21 -5.46 -10.03 -5.23
N ILE A 22 -4.16 -9.87 -4.97
CA ILE A 22 -3.41 -8.67 -5.35
C ILE A 22 -3.13 -8.75 -6.85
N ALA A 23 -3.42 -7.68 -7.59
CA ALA A 23 -3.12 -7.62 -9.02
C ALA A 23 -1.61 -7.72 -9.27
N GLN A 24 -1.19 -8.48 -10.29
CA GLN A 24 0.23 -8.62 -10.68
C GLN A 24 0.86 -7.29 -11.10
N HIS A 25 0.07 -6.39 -11.67
CA HIS A 25 0.51 -5.06 -12.11
C HIS A 25 -0.50 -4.02 -11.58
N PRO A 26 -0.46 -3.68 -10.29
CA PRO A 26 -1.41 -2.74 -9.73
C PRO A 26 -1.06 -1.31 -10.16
N LEU A 27 -2.08 -0.48 -10.36
CA LEU A 27 -1.89 0.94 -10.64
C LEU A 27 -1.83 1.75 -9.34
N CYS A 28 -0.84 2.61 -9.21
CA CYS A 28 -0.83 3.63 -8.17
C CYS A 28 -1.82 4.74 -8.55
N VAL A 29 -3.00 4.76 -7.94
CA VAL A 29 -4.06 5.74 -8.32
C VAL A 29 -3.74 7.20 -8.00
N ILE A 30 -2.61 7.48 -7.34
CA ILE A 30 -2.15 8.84 -7.07
C ILE A 30 -1.41 9.41 -8.29
N CYS A 31 -0.46 8.66 -8.87
CA CYS A 31 0.29 9.09 -10.07
C CYS A 31 -0.26 8.51 -11.38
N LEU A 32 -1.18 7.54 -11.31
CA LEU A 32 -1.78 6.81 -12.43
C LEU A 32 -0.78 5.95 -13.23
N GLU A 33 0.32 5.54 -12.60
CA GLU A 33 1.34 4.66 -13.19
C GLU A 33 1.28 3.25 -12.58
N GLU A 34 1.76 2.25 -13.32
CA GLU A 34 1.89 0.88 -12.84
C GLU A 34 2.97 0.77 -11.75
N ILE A 35 2.72 -0.08 -10.77
CA ILE A 35 3.67 -0.41 -9.71
C ILE A 35 4.46 -1.63 -10.18
N GLU A 36 5.74 -1.41 -10.49
CA GLU A 36 6.66 -2.48 -10.89
C GLU A 36 7.05 -3.37 -9.70
N ASP A 37 7.48 -4.61 -9.97
CA ASP A 37 7.91 -5.58 -8.94
C ASP A 37 8.98 -5.02 -7.99
N ALA A 38 9.91 -4.25 -8.52
CA ALA A 38 11.02 -3.62 -7.78
C ALA A 38 10.67 -2.24 -7.21
N ALA A 39 9.45 -1.73 -7.44
CA ALA A 39 9.06 -0.42 -6.98
C ALA A 39 8.99 -0.38 -5.44
N ASN A 40 9.47 0.73 -4.87
CA ASN A 40 9.32 1.00 -3.45
C ASN A 40 7.88 1.41 -3.18
N ILE A 41 7.20 0.67 -2.30
CA ILE A 41 5.79 0.89 -2.00
C ILE A 41 5.53 1.16 -0.53
N ARG A 42 4.33 1.64 -0.27
CA ARG A 42 3.66 1.57 1.04
C ARG A 42 2.45 0.67 0.90
N GLY A 43 2.51 -0.49 1.55
CA GLY A 43 1.35 -1.35 1.73
C GLY A 43 0.55 -0.87 2.94
N LEU A 44 -0.72 -0.52 2.74
CA LEU A 44 -1.62 -0.18 3.84
C LEU A 44 -2.25 -1.43 4.45
N GLY A 45 -2.70 -1.37 5.71
CA GLY A 45 -3.49 -2.44 6.34
C GLY A 45 -4.87 -2.69 5.68
N CYS A 46 -5.21 -1.88 4.67
CA CYS A 46 -6.36 -2.10 3.79
C CYS A 46 -6.04 -2.92 2.54
N LEU A 47 -4.80 -3.38 2.38
CA LEU A 47 -4.25 -4.15 1.26
C LEU A 47 -4.16 -3.41 -0.08
N HIS A 48 -4.24 -2.08 -0.07
CA HIS A 48 -3.99 -1.27 -1.27
C HIS A 48 -2.53 -0.79 -1.30
N PRO A 49 -1.77 -1.10 -2.37
CA PRO A 49 -0.41 -0.61 -2.55
C PRO A 49 -0.37 0.74 -3.26
N PHE A 50 0.59 1.57 -2.88
CA PHE A 50 0.90 2.84 -3.53
C PHE A 50 2.42 2.99 -3.60
N HIS A 51 2.94 3.72 -4.58
CA HIS A 51 4.33 4.17 -4.54
C HIS A 51 4.61 4.89 -3.23
N GLN A 52 5.78 4.60 -2.66
CA GLN A 52 6.19 5.17 -1.38
C GLN A 52 6.11 6.69 -1.41
N GLU A 53 6.70 7.32 -2.42
CA GLU A 53 6.73 8.78 -2.55
C GLU A 53 5.33 9.38 -2.72
N CYS A 54 4.47 8.72 -3.50
CA CYS A 54 3.11 9.17 -3.72
C CYS A 54 2.28 9.15 -2.44
N LEU A 55 2.35 8.07 -1.66
CA LEU A 55 1.58 7.99 -0.43
C LEU A 55 2.16 8.88 0.69
N ASP A 56 3.49 9.00 0.76
CA ASP A 56 4.15 9.85 1.74
C ASP A 56 3.82 11.35 1.47
N ASP A 57 3.78 11.81 0.20
CA ASP A 57 3.31 13.17 -0.16
C ASP A 57 1.81 13.34 0.11
N TRP A 58 1.00 12.35 -0.24
CA TRP A 58 -0.45 12.35 0.03
C TRP A 58 -0.74 12.56 1.52
N TYR A 59 -0.09 11.78 2.38
CA TYR A 59 -0.23 11.87 3.83
C TYR A 59 0.29 13.20 4.38
N SER A 60 1.42 13.70 3.86
CA SER A 60 2.00 15.00 4.25
C SER A 60 1.08 16.19 3.98
N ARG A 61 0.12 16.04 3.04
CA ARG A 61 -0.93 17.02 2.74
C ARG A 61 -2.18 16.86 3.61
N TRP A 62 -2.06 16.24 4.78
CA TRP A 62 -3.13 16.01 5.75
C TRP A 62 -4.22 15.03 5.28
N ASN A 63 -3.92 14.17 4.30
CA ASN A 63 -4.84 13.11 3.89
C ASN A 63 -4.56 11.84 4.68
N GLU A 64 -5.34 11.59 5.73
CA GLU A 64 -5.12 10.48 6.67
C GLU A 64 -5.81 9.17 6.27
N TYR A 65 -6.44 9.12 5.10
CA TYR A 65 -7.26 8.01 4.63
C TYR A 65 -6.78 7.46 3.29
N CYS A 66 -6.94 6.16 3.09
CA CYS A 66 -6.64 5.46 1.84
C CYS A 66 -7.44 6.07 0.67
N PRO A 67 -6.78 6.47 -0.43
CA PRO A 67 -7.45 7.02 -1.62
C PRO A 67 -8.50 6.12 -2.27
N LEU A 68 -8.42 4.80 -2.07
CA LEU A 68 -9.30 3.83 -2.72
C LEU A 68 -10.52 3.44 -1.88
N CYS A 69 -10.35 3.30 -0.56
CA CYS A 69 -11.39 2.72 0.29
C CYS A 69 -11.67 3.53 1.57
N HIS A 70 -11.03 4.69 1.72
CA HIS A 70 -11.21 5.62 2.85
C HIS A 70 -10.99 4.98 4.25
N ARG A 71 -10.24 3.88 4.34
CA ARG A 71 -9.79 3.34 5.63
C ARG A 71 -8.59 4.17 6.13
N PRO A 72 -8.44 4.40 7.45
CA PRO A 72 -7.32 5.16 8.00
C PRO A 72 -5.96 4.57 7.56
N ILE A 73 -5.03 5.44 7.17
CA ILE A 73 -3.65 5.08 6.79
C ILE A 73 -2.90 4.57 8.02
N ILE A 74 -2.98 5.33 9.12
CA ILE A 74 -2.45 4.90 10.41
C ILE A 74 -3.60 4.21 11.16
N GLN A 75 -3.53 2.89 11.23
CA GLN A 75 -4.35 2.16 12.18
C GLN A 75 -3.73 2.36 13.55
N SER A 76 -4.27 3.27 14.36
CA SER A 76 -3.91 3.34 15.78
C SER A 76 -4.22 1.96 16.37
N THR A 77 -3.18 1.20 16.69
CA THR A 77 -3.34 -0.07 17.39
C THR A 77 -4.00 0.25 18.72
N LYS A 78 -5.31 0.02 18.83
CA LYS A 78 -5.92 -0.19 20.13
C LYS A 78 -5.34 -1.53 20.61
N ALA A 79 -4.24 -1.46 21.36
CA ALA A 79 -3.87 -2.54 22.24
C ALA A 79 -5.10 -2.83 23.11
N MET A 80 -5.67 -4.02 22.94
CA MET A 80 -6.73 -4.55 23.78
C MET A 80 -6.09 -5.59 24.70
#